data_AF-A0A938K301-F1
#
_entry.id   AF-A0A938K301-F1
#
_cell.length_a   1.000
_cell.length_b   1.000
_cell.length_c   1.000
_cell.angle_alpha   90.00
_cell.angle_beta   90.00
_cell.angle_gamma   90.00
#
_symmetry.space_group_name_H-M   'P 1'
#
loop_
_entity.id
_entity.type
_entity.pdbx_description
1 polymer ?
#
loop_
_entity_poly.entity_id
_entity_poly.type
_entity_poly.pdbx_seq_one_letter_code
_entity_poly.pdbx_strand_id
1 'polypeptide(L)'
;MGISRAGGLVSILLGAALQLPAQTQEESFRIYTEPPRLLLRPARLKLLTRERERRSLRWQQLETLILGKAPMPEPGFAYALFYRVSGNSEQGRQAVQWAIAKARESQPAELRQIALVFDWCQDLLSEPQAKALAAKLERGLAPARPGAAPPDLAVLRSRVLAAIALADRAPEVPARHLELFVRDWWRLKTAPALKAGRGRLTRDDMYPLVEILHAVRDNLQIEMRESAPGWFKELPLYLLASYYPATYPAAENEYRIPASHGTEDPDLRRATLSRAAELSLLAYEPNAVETQVLQGWLMHDRFLLRGTFGIPYEFLWANPYHPGLSYYHVPLILHDRLHGRLFVRSSWDDSATWLGYFDGELQLFRDGMVTVLSPQLTSGPIALDEAVVFFGGNSRKFRVLLKDDEAVFVLGLKPNQKYDLEIDDEEIREARTDAGGILPLRLPPKIDVGVRIKEAGAPAAASDARADPVTDPAVNQQPGR
;
A
#
# COMPACT_ATOMS: atom_id res chain seq x y z
N MET A 1 73.53 -19.91 25.80
CA MET A 1 72.40 -20.50 25.06
C MET A 1 71.20 -20.43 25.97
N GLY A 2 70.16 -19.63 25.81
CA GLY A 2 69.55 -18.98 24.66
C GLY A 2 68.05 -19.00 24.97
N ILE A 3 67.37 -17.86 24.77
CA ILE A 3 65.92 -17.62 24.95
C ILE A 3 65.50 -17.15 26.35
N SER A 4 65.39 -15.83 26.52
CA SER A 4 64.57 -15.19 27.57
C SER A 4 63.64 -14.15 26.95
N ARG A 5 62.42 -14.14 27.50
CA ARG A 5 61.17 -13.59 26.98
C ARG A 5 61.16 -12.07 26.95
N ALA A 6 60.73 -11.50 25.81
CA ALA A 6 60.35 -10.10 25.70
C ALA A 6 58.93 -9.92 26.27
N GLY A 7 58.80 -9.13 27.33
CA GLY A 7 57.53 -8.62 27.85
C GLY A 7 57.15 -7.34 27.10
N GLY A 8 56.09 -7.40 26.29
CA GLY A 8 55.49 -6.24 25.63
C GLY A 8 54.44 -5.60 26.54
N LEU A 9 54.65 -4.33 26.87
CA LEU A 9 53.67 -3.44 27.50
C LEU A 9 52.46 -3.25 26.56
N VAL A 10 51.29 -3.67 27.02
CA VAL A 10 50.00 -3.32 26.39
C VAL A 10 49.53 -1.99 26.99
N SER A 11 49.70 -0.91 26.24
CA SER A 11 49.10 0.38 26.56
C SER A 11 47.59 0.33 26.27
N ILE A 12 46.78 0.38 27.31
CA ILE A 12 45.33 0.56 27.22
C ILE A 12 45.07 2.03 26.86
N LEU A 13 44.78 2.30 25.58
CA LEU A 13 44.21 3.57 25.13
C LEU A 13 42.71 3.55 25.41
N LEU A 14 42.29 4.19 26.51
CA LEU A 14 40.90 4.54 26.76
C LEU A 14 40.46 5.57 25.71
N GLY A 15 39.85 5.10 24.63
CA GLY A 15 39.15 5.96 23.66
C GLY A 15 37.87 6.49 24.28
N ALA A 16 37.92 7.69 24.86
CA ALA A 16 36.73 8.45 25.22
C ALA A 16 35.98 8.78 23.92
N ALA A 17 34.89 8.05 23.66
CA ALA A 17 33.94 8.38 22.61
C ALA A 17 33.29 9.73 22.96
N LEU A 18 33.81 10.80 22.36
CA LEU A 18 33.10 12.07 22.26
C LEU A 18 31.82 11.82 21.46
N GLN A 19 30.72 11.62 22.18
CA GLN A 19 29.38 11.77 21.64
C GLN A 19 29.20 13.24 21.26
N LEU A 20 29.57 13.57 20.02
CA LEU A 20 29.07 14.78 19.38
C LEU A 20 27.54 14.67 19.40
N PRO A 21 26.81 15.61 20.02
CA PRO A 21 25.36 15.65 19.86
C PRO A 21 25.10 15.75 18.37
N ALA A 22 24.30 14.81 17.84
CA ALA A 22 23.76 14.94 16.50
C ALA A 22 23.14 16.33 16.42
N GLN A 23 23.72 17.21 15.60
CA GLN A 23 23.12 18.50 15.29
C GLN A 23 21.75 18.16 14.70
N THR A 24 20.71 18.32 15.51
CA THR A 24 19.34 18.28 15.05
C THR A 24 19.23 19.54 14.21
N GLN A 25 19.43 19.40 12.90
CA GLN A 25 19.23 20.49 11.96
C GLN A 25 17.80 20.99 12.21
N GLU A 26 17.66 22.27 12.56
CA GLU A 26 16.37 22.84 12.89
C GLU A 26 15.46 22.68 11.66
N GLU A 27 14.47 21.78 11.76
CA GLU A 27 13.60 21.45 10.63
C GLU A 27 12.79 22.69 10.21
N SER A 28 13.04 23.20 9.01
CA SER A 28 12.27 24.31 8.45
C SER A 28 11.08 23.80 7.64
N PHE A 29 9.89 24.31 7.96
CA PHE A 29 8.66 24.06 7.19
C PHE A 29 8.39 25.16 6.16
N ARG A 30 9.34 26.09 5.97
CA ARG A 30 9.25 27.11 4.93
C ARG A 30 9.70 26.52 3.59
N ILE A 31 9.01 26.90 2.53
CA ILE A 31 9.30 26.45 1.17
C ILE A 31 10.20 27.47 0.49
N TYR A 32 11.37 27.03 0.05
CA TYR A 32 12.36 27.88 -0.63
C TYR A 32 12.53 27.54 -2.12
N THR A 33 11.78 26.56 -2.61
CA THR A 33 11.88 26.08 -3.99
C THR A 33 10.98 26.88 -4.92
N GLU A 34 11.45 27.14 -6.14
CA GLU A 34 10.66 27.84 -7.16
C GLU A 34 9.63 26.92 -7.86
N PRO A 35 8.51 27.46 -8.37
CA PRO A 35 7.56 26.74 -9.21
C PRO A 35 8.16 26.31 -10.56
N PRO A 36 7.72 25.18 -11.15
CA PRO A 36 6.79 24.21 -10.60
C PRO A 36 7.48 23.36 -9.52
N ARG A 37 6.88 23.34 -8.34
CA ARG A 37 7.44 22.67 -7.16
C ARG A 37 6.63 21.44 -6.76
N LEU A 38 5.39 21.34 -7.24
CA LEU A 38 4.51 20.19 -7.00
C LEU A 38 4.71 19.14 -8.09
N LEU A 39 5.29 18.00 -7.74
CA LEU A 39 5.34 16.77 -8.55
C LEU A 39 6.01 16.89 -9.95
N LEU A 40 6.35 18.09 -10.42
CA LEU A 40 6.97 18.40 -11.71
C LEU A 40 8.26 19.20 -11.53
N ARG A 41 9.11 18.78 -10.59
CA ARG A 41 10.46 19.35 -10.41
C ARG A 41 11.22 19.41 -11.76
N PRO A 42 12.20 20.32 -11.91
CA PRO A 42 12.88 20.53 -13.19
C PRO A 42 13.41 19.25 -13.87
N ALA A 43 13.89 18.28 -13.08
CA ALA A 43 14.35 16.99 -13.59
C ALA A 43 13.23 16.17 -14.25
N ARG A 44 12.06 16.06 -13.61
CA ARG A 44 10.91 15.35 -14.20
C ARG A 44 10.36 16.10 -15.40
N LEU A 45 10.22 17.42 -15.31
CA LEU A 45 9.76 18.22 -16.45
C LEU A 45 10.69 18.02 -17.67
N LYS A 46 12.00 18.05 -17.47
CA LYS A 46 12.98 17.76 -18.53
C LYS A 46 12.83 16.36 -19.13
N LEU A 47 12.54 15.35 -18.31
CA LEU A 47 12.26 13.99 -18.79
C LEU A 47 11.00 13.97 -19.67
N LEU A 48 9.91 14.57 -19.22
CA LEU A 48 8.65 14.59 -19.98
C LEU A 48 8.77 15.41 -21.28
N THR A 49 9.53 16.51 -21.27
CA THR A 49 9.84 17.28 -22.48
C THR A 49 10.59 16.42 -23.51
N ARG A 50 11.53 15.58 -23.07
CA ARG A 50 12.23 14.63 -23.94
C ARG A 50 11.30 13.55 -24.47
N GLU A 51 10.37 13.04 -23.66
CA GLU A 51 9.34 12.08 -24.11
C GLU A 51 8.49 12.67 -25.23
N ARG A 52 8.09 13.95 -25.10
CA ARG A 52 7.42 14.69 -26.17
C ARG A 52 8.28 14.80 -27.43
N GLU A 53 9.53 15.24 -27.30
CA GLU A 53 10.46 15.41 -28.43
C GLU A 53 10.69 14.10 -29.17
N ARG A 54 10.75 12.98 -28.44
CA ARG A 54 10.86 11.61 -28.98
C ARG A 54 9.56 11.05 -29.51
N ARG A 55 8.44 11.77 -29.37
CA ARG A 55 7.10 11.30 -29.75
C ARG A 55 6.77 9.96 -29.11
N SER A 56 7.06 9.78 -27.83
CA SER A 56 6.79 8.51 -27.16
C SER A 56 5.30 8.17 -27.20
N LEU A 57 4.96 6.87 -27.12
CA LEU A 57 3.57 6.39 -27.18
C LEU A 57 2.67 7.09 -26.14
N ARG A 58 3.18 7.30 -24.93
CA ARG A 58 2.44 7.99 -23.84
C ARG A 58 2.16 9.45 -24.18
N TRP A 59 3.15 10.16 -24.74
CA TRP A 59 2.95 11.52 -25.21
C TRP A 59 1.92 11.58 -26.35
N GLN A 60 2.07 10.75 -27.38
CA GLN A 60 1.17 10.73 -28.53
C GLN A 60 -0.29 10.47 -28.11
N GLN A 61 -0.50 9.55 -27.16
CA GLN A 61 -1.82 9.26 -26.64
C GLN A 61 -2.41 10.47 -25.89
N LEU A 62 -1.63 11.10 -25.00
CA LEU A 62 -2.07 12.30 -24.27
C LEU A 62 -2.40 13.45 -25.24
N GLU A 63 -1.53 13.68 -26.21
CA GLU A 63 -1.67 14.72 -27.24
C GLU A 63 -2.91 14.48 -28.09
N THR A 64 -3.14 13.25 -28.54
CA THR A 64 -4.31 12.88 -29.35
C THR A 64 -5.60 13.17 -28.61
N LEU A 65 -5.69 12.80 -27.33
CA LEU A 65 -6.90 13.02 -26.54
C LEU A 65 -7.16 14.50 -26.26
N ILE A 66 -6.12 15.27 -25.92
CA ILE A 66 -6.26 16.70 -25.61
C ILE A 66 -6.56 17.51 -26.88
N LEU A 67 -5.80 17.31 -27.96
CA LEU A 67 -6.04 18.03 -29.22
C LEU A 67 -7.32 17.57 -29.91
N GLY A 68 -7.72 16.30 -29.72
CA GLY A 68 -9.01 15.76 -30.10
C GLY A 68 -10.18 16.25 -29.23
N LYS A 69 -9.93 17.09 -28.22
CA LYS A 69 -10.93 17.66 -27.31
C LYS A 69 -11.75 16.60 -26.56
N ALA A 70 -11.13 15.45 -26.25
CA ALA A 70 -11.76 14.43 -25.43
C ALA A 70 -12.08 15.00 -24.03
N PRO A 71 -13.22 14.62 -23.41
CA PRO A 71 -13.56 15.08 -22.08
C PRO A 71 -12.62 14.46 -21.05
N MET A 72 -11.77 15.29 -20.45
CA MET A 72 -10.84 14.87 -19.39
C MET A 72 -11.57 14.89 -18.03
N PRO A 73 -11.64 13.78 -17.28
CA PRO A 73 -12.29 13.76 -15.97
C PRO A 73 -11.61 14.65 -14.92
N GLU A 74 -10.30 14.86 -15.08
CA GLU A 74 -9.49 15.77 -14.26
C GLU A 74 -8.85 16.86 -15.14
N PRO A 75 -9.66 17.81 -15.63
CA PRO A 75 -9.23 18.75 -16.67
C PRO A 75 -8.15 19.71 -16.17
N GLY A 76 -8.18 20.12 -14.90
CA GLY A 76 -7.15 20.99 -14.32
C GLY A 76 -5.78 20.31 -14.34
N PHE A 77 -5.73 19.04 -13.94
CA PHE A 77 -4.50 18.25 -13.96
C PHE A 77 -4.02 17.98 -15.40
N ALA A 78 -4.91 17.46 -16.27
CA ALA A 78 -4.56 17.08 -17.63
C ALA A 78 -4.06 18.26 -18.48
N TYR A 79 -4.80 19.38 -18.49
CA TYR A 79 -4.45 20.53 -19.31
C TYR A 79 -3.22 21.28 -18.78
N ALA A 80 -3.04 21.37 -17.46
CA ALA A 80 -1.83 21.95 -16.88
C ALA A 80 -0.59 21.09 -17.20
N LEU A 81 -0.68 19.76 -17.07
CA LEU A 81 0.40 18.84 -17.43
C LEU A 81 0.82 19.01 -18.90
N PHE A 82 -0.17 18.99 -19.79
CA PHE A 82 0.06 19.16 -21.22
C PHE A 82 0.70 20.50 -21.53
N TYR A 83 0.23 21.59 -20.92
CA TYR A 83 0.81 22.92 -21.07
C TYR A 83 2.29 22.94 -20.64
N ARG A 84 2.62 22.43 -19.44
CA ARG A 84 4.00 22.44 -18.94
C ARG A 84 4.98 21.77 -19.89
N VAL A 85 4.54 20.67 -20.51
CA VAL A 85 5.39 19.85 -21.37
C VAL A 85 5.42 20.36 -22.81
N SER A 86 4.30 20.84 -23.35
CA SER A 86 4.20 21.34 -24.73
C SER A 86 4.57 22.80 -24.92
N GLY A 87 4.36 23.64 -23.89
CA GLY A 87 4.34 25.10 -24.02
C GLY A 87 3.04 25.66 -24.60
N ASN A 88 2.00 24.84 -24.81
CA ASN A 88 0.73 25.28 -25.39
C ASN A 88 -0.09 26.12 -24.40
N SER A 89 0.05 27.45 -24.48
CA SER A 89 -0.63 28.38 -23.57
C SER A 89 -2.16 28.35 -23.66
N GLU A 90 -2.75 27.87 -24.76
CA GLU A 90 -4.20 27.71 -24.86
C GLU A 90 -4.71 26.69 -23.84
N GLN A 91 -4.08 25.52 -23.78
CA GLN A 91 -4.43 24.47 -22.82
C GLN A 91 -4.16 24.92 -21.39
N GLY A 92 -3.05 25.64 -21.16
CA GLY A 92 -2.77 26.22 -19.84
C GLY A 92 -3.84 27.22 -19.39
N ARG A 93 -4.32 28.08 -20.30
CA ARG A 93 -5.43 29.01 -20.02
C ARG A 93 -6.76 28.28 -19.77
N GLN A 94 -7.02 27.16 -20.45
CA GLN A 94 -8.19 26.32 -20.16
C GLN A 94 -8.13 25.73 -18.74
N ALA A 95 -6.95 25.27 -18.31
CA ALA A 95 -6.74 24.79 -16.94
C ALA A 95 -7.02 25.89 -15.89
N VAL A 96 -6.49 27.09 -16.11
CA VAL A 96 -6.73 28.28 -15.27
C VAL A 96 -8.21 28.64 -15.23
N GLN A 97 -8.88 28.70 -16.39
CA GLN A 97 -10.30 29.02 -16.47
C GLN A 97 -11.15 28.00 -15.71
N TRP A 98 -10.85 26.70 -15.84
CA TRP A 98 -11.53 25.65 -15.08
C TRP A 98 -11.33 25.85 -13.57
N ALA A 99 -10.10 26.09 -13.13
CA ALA A 99 -9.77 26.25 -11.70
C ALA A 99 -10.48 27.46 -11.07
N ILE A 100 -10.65 28.55 -11.82
CA ILE A 100 -11.36 29.74 -11.35
C ILE A 100 -12.87 29.57 -11.40
N ALA A 101 -13.41 29.16 -12.55
CA ALA A 101 -14.85 29.25 -12.82
C ALA A 101 -15.65 28.02 -12.37
N LYS A 102 -15.04 26.82 -12.37
CA LYS A 102 -15.76 25.56 -12.17
C LYS A 102 -15.35 24.83 -10.90
N ALA A 103 -14.05 24.80 -10.61
CA ALA A 103 -13.51 24.04 -9.48
C ALA A 103 -13.95 24.59 -8.11
N ARG A 104 -14.20 23.70 -7.16
CA ARG A 104 -14.69 23.91 -5.80
C ARG A 104 -13.64 23.43 -4.82
N GLU A 105 -13.04 24.35 -4.08
CA GLU A 105 -12.02 24.08 -3.07
C GLU A 105 -12.51 23.18 -1.91
N SER A 106 -13.83 23.03 -1.74
CA SER A 106 -14.42 22.12 -0.76
C SER A 106 -14.34 20.65 -1.15
N GLN A 107 -14.11 20.34 -2.43
CA GLN A 107 -13.94 18.97 -2.91
C GLN A 107 -12.44 18.61 -2.94
N PRO A 108 -11.99 17.56 -2.24
CA PRO A 108 -10.56 17.22 -2.17
C PRO A 108 -9.91 17.00 -3.53
N ALA A 109 -10.57 16.29 -4.45
CA ALA A 109 -10.05 16.02 -5.78
C ALA A 109 -9.88 17.30 -6.62
N GLU A 110 -10.77 18.28 -6.45
CA GLU A 110 -10.68 19.56 -7.16
C GLU A 110 -9.66 20.49 -6.50
N LEU A 111 -9.56 20.52 -5.16
CA LEU A 111 -8.51 21.26 -4.44
C LEU A 111 -7.10 20.81 -4.85
N ARG A 112 -6.88 19.49 -5.02
CA ARG A 112 -5.64 18.95 -5.58
C ARG A 112 -5.34 19.58 -6.94
N GLN A 113 -6.31 19.58 -7.85
CA GLN A 113 -6.12 20.14 -9.20
C GLN A 113 -5.92 21.65 -9.17
N ILE A 114 -6.62 22.40 -8.31
CA ILE A 114 -6.40 23.85 -8.12
C ILE A 114 -4.95 24.11 -7.70
N ALA A 115 -4.40 23.32 -6.77
CA ALA A 115 -3.01 23.46 -6.33
C ALA A 115 -2.02 23.20 -7.49
N LEU A 116 -2.24 22.15 -8.28
CA LEU A 116 -1.42 21.86 -9.46
C LEU A 116 -1.51 22.98 -10.51
N VAL A 117 -2.71 23.48 -10.84
CA VAL A 117 -2.89 24.58 -11.79
C VAL A 117 -2.21 25.86 -11.28
N PHE A 118 -2.35 26.18 -10.00
CA PHE A 118 -1.73 27.37 -9.42
C PHE A 118 -0.21 27.31 -9.47
N ASP A 119 0.39 26.15 -9.18
CA ASP A 119 1.85 25.97 -9.22
C ASP A 119 2.40 25.86 -10.65
N TRP A 120 1.71 25.14 -11.53
CA TRP A 120 2.20 24.82 -12.87
C TRP A 120 1.95 25.95 -13.86
N CYS A 121 0.87 26.71 -13.74
CA CYS A 121 0.51 27.74 -14.70
C CYS A 121 0.82 29.17 -14.23
N GLN A 122 1.74 29.34 -13.27
CA GLN A 122 2.02 30.66 -12.67
C GLN A 122 2.31 31.76 -13.70
N ASP A 123 3.08 31.46 -14.73
CA ASP A 123 3.46 32.39 -15.78
C ASP A 123 2.31 32.78 -16.72
N LEU A 124 1.17 32.07 -16.68
CA LEU A 124 -0.05 32.41 -17.39
C LEU A 124 -1.06 33.20 -16.55
N LEU A 125 -0.88 33.27 -15.23
CA LEU A 125 -1.83 33.91 -14.33
C LEU A 125 -1.67 35.44 -14.39
N SER A 126 -2.76 36.15 -14.67
CA SER A 126 -2.83 37.56 -14.34
C SER A 126 -2.90 37.75 -12.82
N GLU A 127 -2.54 38.94 -12.32
CA GLU A 127 -2.58 39.21 -10.88
C GLU A 127 -3.97 38.97 -10.24
N PRO A 128 -5.10 39.38 -10.85
CA PRO A 128 -6.43 39.03 -10.33
C PRO A 128 -6.70 37.53 -10.29
N GLN A 129 -6.26 36.78 -11.31
CA GLN A 129 -6.42 35.33 -11.36
C GLN A 129 -5.59 34.64 -10.28
N ALA A 130 -4.34 35.05 -10.11
CA ALA A 130 -3.47 34.56 -9.05
C ALA A 130 -4.07 34.82 -7.66
N LYS A 131 -4.59 36.02 -7.41
CA LYS A 131 -5.27 36.36 -6.15
C LYS A 131 -6.52 35.50 -5.91
N ALA A 132 -7.33 35.28 -6.96
CA ALA A 132 -8.55 34.47 -6.86
C ALA A 132 -8.25 33.00 -6.54
N LEU A 133 -7.25 32.40 -7.20
CA LEU A 133 -6.83 31.03 -6.93
C LEU A 133 -6.16 30.89 -5.56
N ALA A 134 -5.31 31.84 -5.17
CA ALA A 134 -4.71 31.84 -3.84
C ALA A 134 -5.79 31.86 -2.74
N ALA A 135 -6.80 32.71 -2.87
CA ALA A 135 -7.92 32.75 -1.92
C ALA A 135 -8.71 31.43 -1.86
N LYS A 136 -8.84 30.69 -2.98
CA LYS A 136 -9.45 29.35 -2.98
C LYS A 136 -8.59 28.36 -2.20
N LEU A 137 -7.27 28.35 -2.43
CA LEU A 137 -6.34 27.46 -1.73
C LEU A 137 -6.35 27.76 -0.22
N GLU A 138 -6.35 29.03 0.18
CA GLU A 138 -6.42 29.43 1.60
C GLU A 138 -7.69 28.92 2.27
N ARG A 139 -8.85 29.02 1.58
CA ARG A 139 -10.10 28.45 2.08
C ARG A 139 -10.06 26.91 2.17
N GLY A 140 -9.37 26.25 1.25
CA GLY A 140 -9.14 24.79 1.29
C GLY A 140 -8.28 24.34 2.48
N LEU A 141 -7.39 25.22 2.98
CA LEU A 141 -6.55 24.99 4.16
C LEU A 141 -7.27 25.24 5.48
N ALA A 142 -8.49 25.79 5.47
CA ALA A 142 -9.24 26.08 6.67
C ALA A 142 -9.35 24.82 7.56
N PRO A 143 -9.17 24.96 8.88
CA PRO A 143 -9.26 23.84 9.80
C PRO A 143 -10.64 23.19 9.72
N ALA A 144 -10.69 21.88 9.97
CA ALA A 144 -11.97 21.18 10.06
C ALA A 144 -12.81 21.77 11.21
N ARG A 145 -14.13 21.75 11.06
CA ARG A 145 -15.04 22.19 12.12
C ARG A 145 -14.85 21.32 13.37
N PRO A 146 -14.97 21.88 14.58
CA PRO A 146 -14.95 21.09 15.81
C PRO A 146 -15.96 19.93 15.72
N GLY A 147 -15.53 18.72 16.07
CA GLY A 147 -16.36 17.50 16.01
C GLY A 147 -16.45 16.82 14.63
N ALA A 148 -15.79 17.34 13.60
CA ALA A 148 -15.68 16.63 12.33
C ALA A 148 -14.83 15.34 12.48
N ALA A 149 -15.18 14.31 11.70
CA ALA A 149 -14.36 13.11 11.59
C ALA A 149 -12.93 13.48 11.13
N PRO A 150 -11.89 12.72 11.56
CA PRO A 150 -10.55 12.89 11.05
C PRO A 150 -10.55 12.85 9.51
N PRO A 151 -9.79 13.73 8.84
CA PRO A 151 -9.74 13.74 7.39
C PRO A 151 -9.11 12.43 6.87
N ASP A 152 -9.65 11.91 5.76
CA ASP A 152 -9.00 10.84 5.00
C ASP A 152 -7.69 11.34 4.35
N LEU A 153 -6.90 10.40 3.80
CA LEU A 153 -5.61 10.76 3.23
C LEU A 153 -5.73 11.57 1.94
N ALA A 154 -6.82 11.42 1.18
CA ALA A 154 -7.08 12.20 -0.02
C ALA A 154 -7.28 13.70 0.32
N VAL A 155 -8.00 14.01 1.40
CA VAL A 155 -8.17 15.36 1.94
C VAL A 155 -6.83 15.92 2.40
N LEU A 156 -6.06 15.14 3.18
CA LEU A 156 -4.75 15.55 3.67
C LEU A 156 -3.79 15.86 2.53
N ARG A 157 -3.71 14.99 1.52
CA ARG A 157 -2.90 15.21 0.32
C ARG A 157 -3.26 16.53 -0.35
N SER A 158 -4.54 16.77 -0.60
CA SER A 158 -4.97 17.99 -1.30
C SER A 158 -4.61 19.25 -0.51
N ARG A 159 -4.66 19.20 0.82
CA ARG A 159 -4.24 20.32 1.69
C ARG A 159 -2.72 20.50 1.73
N VAL A 160 -1.94 19.42 1.80
CA VAL A 160 -0.47 19.49 1.71
C VAL A 160 -0.04 20.15 0.40
N LEU A 161 -0.62 19.73 -0.73
CA LEU A 161 -0.34 20.32 -2.04
C LEU A 161 -0.76 21.80 -2.09
N ALA A 162 -1.94 22.14 -1.56
CA ALA A 162 -2.41 23.53 -1.49
C ALA A 162 -1.49 24.42 -0.64
N ALA A 163 -1.00 23.92 0.49
CA ALA A 163 -0.05 24.63 1.36
C ALA A 163 1.24 24.91 0.59
N ILE A 164 1.84 23.91 -0.04
CA ILE A 164 3.09 24.07 -0.79
C ILE A 164 2.91 25.07 -1.95
N ALA A 165 1.81 24.99 -2.70
CA ALA A 165 1.51 25.91 -3.79
C ALA A 165 1.36 27.38 -3.33
N LEU A 166 0.90 27.62 -2.10
CA LEU A 166 0.65 28.96 -1.53
C LEU A 166 1.87 29.65 -0.92
N ALA A 167 3.01 28.96 -0.81
CA ALA A 167 4.09 29.38 0.06
C ALA A 167 4.65 30.79 -0.23
N ASP A 168 4.66 31.23 -1.49
CA ASP A 168 5.20 32.56 -1.85
C ASP A 168 4.24 33.72 -1.49
N ARG A 169 2.95 33.43 -1.27
CA ARG A 169 1.92 34.45 -1.03
C ARG A 169 1.63 34.65 0.45
N ALA A 170 1.70 33.59 1.25
CA ALA A 170 1.30 33.60 2.65
C ALA A 170 2.18 32.68 3.52
N PRO A 171 3.52 32.85 3.56
CA PRO A 171 4.48 31.82 3.97
C PRO A 171 4.23 31.16 5.33
N GLU A 172 3.69 31.89 6.31
CA GLU A 172 3.43 31.38 7.66
C GLU A 172 2.30 30.34 7.73
N VAL A 173 1.23 30.52 6.93
CA VAL A 173 0.05 29.64 6.99
C VAL A 173 0.39 28.24 6.44
N PRO A 174 1.00 28.08 5.25
CA PRO A 174 1.53 26.82 4.78
C PRO A 174 2.54 26.19 5.70
N ALA A 175 3.51 26.96 6.23
CA ALA A 175 4.55 26.41 7.09
C ALA A 175 3.94 25.75 8.34
N ARG A 176 3.02 26.43 9.01
CA ARG A 176 2.28 25.86 10.15
C ARG A 176 1.46 24.63 9.77
N HIS A 177 0.80 24.66 8.60
CA HIS A 177 0.01 23.52 8.14
C HIS A 177 0.88 22.27 7.89
N LEU A 178 2.03 22.47 7.23
CA LEU A 178 2.99 21.41 6.94
C LEU A 178 3.66 20.88 8.20
N GLU A 179 3.96 21.74 9.18
CA GLU A 179 4.46 21.33 10.49
C GLU A 179 3.48 20.40 11.20
N LEU A 180 2.20 20.80 11.32
CA LEU A 180 1.16 19.99 11.95
C LEU A 180 0.98 18.65 11.21
N PHE A 181 1.06 18.65 9.88
CA PHE A 181 0.99 17.43 9.10
C PHE A 181 2.16 16.48 9.40
N VAL A 182 3.40 16.97 9.30
CA VAL A 182 4.60 16.13 9.46
C VAL A 182 4.79 15.68 10.91
N ARG A 183 4.69 16.61 11.87
CA ARG A 183 4.94 16.30 13.28
C ARG A 183 3.74 15.55 13.89
N ASP A 184 2.54 16.10 13.81
CA ASP A 184 1.41 15.57 14.58
C ASP A 184 0.71 14.41 13.88
N TRP A 185 0.42 14.54 12.59
CA TRP A 185 -0.26 13.48 11.87
C TRP A 185 0.68 12.34 11.52
N TRP A 186 1.83 12.62 10.90
CA TRP A 186 2.73 11.56 10.45
C TRP A 186 3.56 10.96 11.60
N ARG A 187 4.42 11.75 12.25
CA ARG A 187 5.40 11.22 13.22
C ARG A 187 4.79 10.78 14.54
N LEU A 188 3.81 11.51 15.07
CA LEU A 188 3.19 11.15 16.35
C LEU A 188 2.08 10.10 16.24
N LYS A 189 1.40 9.98 15.09
CA LYS A 189 0.23 9.10 14.94
C LYS A 189 0.43 8.01 13.90
N THR A 190 0.57 8.38 12.62
CA THR A 190 0.51 7.42 11.52
C THR A 190 1.71 6.48 11.50
N ALA A 191 2.94 6.99 11.48
CA ALA A 191 4.13 6.16 11.39
C ALA A 191 4.31 5.19 12.58
N PRO A 192 4.07 5.60 13.84
CA PRO A 192 4.03 4.66 14.97
C PRO A 192 2.93 3.60 14.84
N ALA A 193 1.74 3.97 14.34
CA ALA A 193 0.66 3.02 14.12
C ALA A 193 1.02 1.98 13.05
N LEU A 194 1.65 2.40 11.94
CA LEU A 194 2.16 1.51 10.90
C LEU A 194 3.22 0.54 11.44
N LYS A 195 4.20 1.06 12.19
CA LYS A 195 5.22 0.25 12.87
C LYS A 195 4.64 -0.79 13.83
N ALA A 196 3.49 -0.49 14.42
CA ALA A 196 2.80 -1.37 15.35
C ALA A 196 1.76 -2.28 14.67
N GLY A 197 1.64 -2.28 13.34
CA GLY A 197 0.63 -3.07 12.61
C GLY A 197 -0.82 -2.63 12.83
N ARG A 198 -1.02 -1.43 13.40
CA ARG A 198 -2.34 -0.87 13.75
C ARG A 198 -2.81 0.22 12.77
N GLY A 199 -1.90 0.75 11.96
CA GLY A 199 -2.20 1.79 10.97
C GLY A 199 -2.90 1.19 9.75
N ARG A 200 -4.14 1.60 9.49
CA ARG A 200 -4.87 1.18 8.28
C ARG A 200 -4.65 2.20 7.18
N LEU A 201 -3.64 1.96 6.35
CA LEU A 201 -3.58 2.53 5.01
C LEU A 201 -4.08 1.48 4.04
N THR A 202 -5.16 1.81 3.35
CA THR A 202 -5.81 0.95 2.37
C THR A 202 -5.19 1.14 0.99
N ARG A 203 -5.63 0.33 0.03
CA ARG A 203 -5.18 0.48 -1.37
C ARG A 203 -5.50 1.87 -1.92
N ASP A 204 -6.64 2.43 -1.57
CA ASP A 204 -7.10 3.74 -2.05
C ASP A 204 -6.27 4.90 -1.48
N ASP A 205 -5.60 4.68 -0.35
CA ASP A 205 -4.70 5.64 0.27
C ASP A 205 -3.32 5.71 -0.41
N MET A 206 -2.95 4.70 -1.22
CA MET A 206 -1.59 4.59 -1.75
C MET A 206 -1.21 5.75 -2.68
N TYR A 207 -2.10 6.12 -3.61
CA TYR A 207 -1.78 7.23 -4.52
C TYR A 207 -1.69 8.58 -3.77
N PRO A 208 -2.66 8.97 -2.92
CA PRO A 208 -2.53 10.14 -2.06
C PRO A 208 -1.26 10.14 -1.21
N LEU A 209 -0.90 9.00 -0.60
CA LEU A 209 0.32 8.88 0.20
C LEU A 209 1.55 9.23 -0.62
N VAL A 210 1.74 8.58 -1.78
CA VAL A 210 2.96 8.74 -2.55
C VAL A 210 3.08 10.14 -3.14
N GLU A 211 1.96 10.79 -3.51
CA GLU A 211 1.98 12.22 -3.87
C GLU A 211 2.46 13.11 -2.71
N ILE A 212 2.00 12.84 -1.48
CA ILE A 212 2.50 13.54 -0.28
C ILE A 212 4.01 13.31 -0.11
N LEU A 213 4.48 12.07 -0.26
CA LEU A 213 5.91 11.76 -0.12
C LEU A 213 6.75 12.59 -1.10
N HIS A 214 6.38 12.61 -2.39
CA HIS A 214 7.06 13.45 -3.39
C HIS A 214 7.01 14.93 -2.98
N ALA A 215 5.83 15.44 -2.65
CA ALA A 215 5.65 16.86 -2.35
C ALA A 215 6.45 17.30 -1.11
N VAL A 216 6.43 16.52 -0.03
CA VAL A 216 7.16 16.82 1.20
C VAL A 216 8.66 16.70 0.99
N ARG A 217 9.15 15.60 0.40
CA ARG A 217 10.59 15.43 0.15
C ARG A 217 11.14 16.55 -0.74
N ASP A 218 10.46 16.83 -1.85
CA ASP A 218 11.00 17.72 -2.88
C ASP A 218 11.01 19.20 -2.44
N ASN A 219 10.17 19.57 -1.46
CA ASN A 219 10.01 20.96 -1.01
C ASN A 219 10.54 21.23 0.39
N LEU A 220 10.52 20.24 1.29
CA LEU A 220 10.97 20.37 2.69
C LEU A 220 12.23 19.57 3.00
N GLN A 221 12.72 18.73 2.07
CA GLN A 221 13.86 17.84 2.29
C GLN A 221 13.67 16.85 3.46
N ILE A 222 12.41 16.54 3.79
CA ILE A 222 12.06 15.58 4.83
C ILE A 222 11.78 14.22 4.19
N GLU A 223 12.54 13.19 4.57
CA GLU A 223 12.27 11.80 4.17
C GLU A 223 11.29 11.15 5.16
N MET A 224 10.00 11.18 4.80
CA MET A 224 8.94 10.65 5.65
C MET A 224 9.07 9.14 5.91
N ARG A 225 9.69 8.39 4.99
CA ARG A 225 9.80 6.92 5.09
C ARG A 225 10.70 6.44 6.23
N GLU A 226 11.67 7.26 6.65
CA GLU A 226 12.54 6.96 7.81
C GLU A 226 11.75 6.76 9.11
N SER A 227 10.53 7.31 9.17
CA SER A 227 9.65 7.12 10.32
C SER A 227 9.02 5.72 10.36
N ALA A 228 9.03 4.94 9.28
CA ALA A 228 8.47 3.59 9.19
C ALA A 228 9.16 2.72 8.11
N PRO A 229 10.49 2.51 8.17
CA PRO A 229 11.27 1.97 7.05
C PRO A 229 10.87 0.54 6.67
N GLY A 230 10.59 -0.32 7.66
CA GLY A 230 10.14 -1.69 7.40
C GLY A 230 8.80 -1.75 6.65
N TRP A 231 7.88 -0.83 6.94
CA TRP A 231 6.60 -0.76 6.23
C TRP A 231 6.81 -0.40 4.75
N PHE A 232 7.64 0.60 4.48
CA PHE A 232 7.95 1.01 3.10
C PHE A 232 8.75 -0.03 2.33
N LYS A 233 9.59 -0.81 3.00
CA LYS A 233 10.34 -1.91 2.38
C LYS A 233 9.42 -3.01 1.85
N GLU A 234 8.41 -3.39 2.63
CA GLU A 234 7.46 -4.46 2.24
C GLU A 234 6.37 -3.97 1.28
N LEU A 235 6.13 -2.66 1.21
CA LEU A 235 5.04 -2.06 0.44
C LEU A 235 5.02 -2.50 -1.04
N PRO A 236 6.13 -2.49 -1.80
CA PRO A 236 6.12 -2.93 -3.20
C PRO A 236 5.63 -4.37 -3.39
N LEU A 237 6.06 -5.29 -2.52
CA LEU A 237 5.67 -6.69 -2.60
C LEU A 237 4.21 -6.89 -2.23
N TYR A 238 3.72 -6.18 -1.20
CA TYR A 238 2.30 -6.14 -0.88
C TYR A 238 1.47 -5.65 -2.06
N LEU A 239 1.87 -4.54 -2.70
CA LEU A 239 1.11 -3.95 -3.80
C LEU A 239 0.97 -4.94 -4.98
N LEU A 240 2.04 -5.68 -5.26
CA LEU A 240 2.14 -6.66 -6.32
C LEU A 240 1.33 -7.94 -6.01
N ALA A 241 1.51 -8.51 -4.81
CA ALA A 241 0.87 -9.77 -4.42
C ALA A 241 -0.66 -9.65 -4.27
N SER A 242 -1.17 -8.45 -4.01
CA SER A 242 -2.59 -8.20 -3.79
C SER A 242 -3.39 -7.94 -5.08
N TYR A 243 -2.87 -8.28 -6.26
CA TYR A 243 -3.66 -8.28 -7.50
C TYR A 243 -4.29 -9.64 -7.74
N TYR A 244 -5.54 -9.67 -8.21
CA TYR A 244 -6.09 -10.89 -8.77
C TYR A 244 -5.27 -11.32 -10.01
N PRO A 245 -5.07 -12.64 -10.24
CA PRO A 245 -4.29 -13.14 -11.36
C PRO A 245 -4.82 -12.72 -12.73
N ALA A 246 -6.12 -12.87 -12.99
CA ALA A 246 -6.67 -12.61 -14.30
C ALA A 246 -6.66 -11.12 -14.65
N THR A 247 -6.41 -10.84 -15.93
CA THR A 247 -6.57 -9.50 -16.47
C THR A 247 -8.04 -9.21 -16.76
N TYR A 248 -8.38 -7.93 -16.75
CA TYR A 248 -9.70 -7.46 -17.07
C TYR A 248 -9.66 -6.64 -18.37
N PRO A 249 -10.34 -7.08 -19.45
CA PRO A 249 -10.36 -6.34 -20.69
C PRO A 249 -11.26 -5.10 -20.59
N ALA A 250 -10.80 -3.97 -21.15
CA ALA A 250 -11.60 -2.77 -21.33
C ALA A 250 -11.44 -2.25 -22.77
N ALA A 251 -12.16 -1.19 -23.12
CA ALA A 251 -12.18 -0.65 -24.47
C ALA A 251 -10.80 -0.10 -24.91
N GLU A 252 -10.05 0.47 -23.97
CA GLU A 252 -8.78 1.14 -24.23
C GLU A 252 -7.55 0.25 -24.05
N ASN A 253 -7.58 -0.72 -23.14
CA ASN A 253 -6.47 -1.61 -22.76
C ASN A 253 -6.96 -2.71 -21.80
N GLU A 254 -6.05 -3.54 -21.31
CA GLU A 254 -6.32 -4.47 -20.20
C GLU A 254 -5.97 -3.82 -18.85
N TYR A 255 -6.61 -4.29 -17.78
CA TYR A 255 -6.38 -3.84 -16.42
C TYR A 255 -5.97 -5.01 -15.54
N ARG A 256 -5.10 -4.73 -14.58
CA ARG A 256 -4.92 -5.60 -13.42
C ARG A 256 -5.83 -5.08 -12.30
N ILE A 257 -6.62 -5.98 -11.73
CA ILE A 257 -7.61 -5.60 -10.73
C ILE A 257 -7.04 -5.86 -9.34
N PRO A 258 -6.80 -4.79 -8.54
CA PRO A 258 -6.32 -4.97 -7.18
C PRO A 258 -7.44 -5.59 -6.34
N ALA A 259 -7.06 -6.45 -5.41
CA ALA A 259 -7.99 -7.00 -4.43
C ALA A 259 -8.70 -5.88 -3.67
N SER A 260 -10.00 -6.09 -3.44
CA SER A 260 -10.90 -5.16 -2.78
C SER A 260 -11.92 -5.96 -1.98
N HIS A 261 -12.51 -5.36 -0.95
CA HIS A 261 -13.54 -6.02 -0.15
C HIS A 261 -14.75 -6.41 -1.00
N GLY A 262 -15.33 -7.57 -0.70
CA GLY A 262 -16.51 -8.08 -1.38
C GLY A 262 -16.21 -8.71 -2.76
N THR A 263 -17.28 -8.88 -3.53
CA THR A 263 -17.27 -9.46 -4.88
C THR A 263 -17.84 -8.49 -5.90
N GLU A 264 -17.67 -7.18 -5.67
CA GLU A 264 -18.18 -6.15 -6.58
C GLU A 264 -17.50 -6.22 -7.94
N ASP A 265 -18.18 -5.66 -8.95
CA ASP A 265 -17.60 -5.54 -10.29
C ASP A 265 -16.26 -4.78 -10.23
N PRO A 266 -15.27 -5.13 -11.07
CA PRO A 266 -13.99 -4.46 -11.08
C PRO A 266 -14.07 -2.93 -11.26
N ASP A 267 -13.59 -2.19 -10.26
CA ASP A 267 -13.47 -0.73 -10.35
C ASP A 267 -12.20 -0.33 -11.13
N LEU A 268 -12.39 0.05 -12.40
CA LEU A 268 -11.32 0.50 -13.29
C LEU A 268 -10.67 1.82 -12.84
N ARG A 269 -11.39 2.66 -12.09
CA ARG A 269 -10.83 3.90 -11.54
C ARG A 269 -9.88 3.57 -10.40
N ARG A 270 -10.26 2.64 -9.52
CA ARG A 270 -9.38 2.11 -8.47
C ARG A 270 -8.16 1.37 -9.05
N ALA A 271 -8.35 0.56 -10.09
CA ALA A 271 -7.23 -0.07 -10.80
C ALA A 271 -6.28 0.97 -11.40
N THR A 272 -6.82 2.01 -12.03
CA THR A 272 -6.04 3.14 -12.55
C THR A 272 -5.21 3.83 -11.46
N LEU A 273 -5.83 4.18 -10.33
CA LEU A 273 -5.15 4.87 -9.24
C LEU A 273 -4.15 3.96 -8.51
N SER A 274 -4.41 2.66 -8.42
CA SER A 274 -3.45 1.68 -7.89
C SER A 274 -2.18 1.62 -8.74
N ARG A 275 -2.35 1.52 -10.06
CA ARG A 275 -1.23 1.60 -11.01
C ARG A 275 -0.51 2.94 -10.93
N ALA A 276 -1.24 4.06 -10.82
CA ALA A 276 -0.63 5.37 -10.66
C ALA A 276 0.19 5.49 -9.37
N ALA A 277 -0.26 4.89 -8.26
CA ALA A 277 0.50 4.81 -7.02
C ALA A 277 1.81 4.06 -7.20
N GLU A 278 1.77 2.92 -7.88
CA GLU A 278 2.95 2.08 -8.12
C GLU A 278 3.96 2.76 -9.07
N LEU A 279 3.49 3.39 -10.15
CA LEU A 279 4.35 4.19 -11.03
C LEU A 279 4.96 5.38 -10.28
N SER A 280 4.18 6.04 -9.41
CA SER A 280 4.68 7.14 -8.60
C SER A 280 5.69 6.68 -7.54
N LEU A 281 5.49 5.50 -6.94
CA LEU A 281 6.41 4.91 -5.97
C LEU A 281 7.74 4.54 -6.65
N LEU A 282 7.67 3.96 -7.84
CA LEU A 282 8.84 3.72 -8.68
C LEU A 282 9.60 5.00 -8.99
N ALA A 283 8.89 6.06 -9.38
CA ALA A 283 9.51 7.36 -9.63
C ALA A 283 10.08 8.02 -8.35
N TYR A 284 9.65 7.58 -7.16
CA TYR A 284 10.16 8.06 -5.88
C TYR A 284 11.51 7.42 -5.53
N GLU A 285 11.64 6.11 -5.71
CA GLU A 285 12.84 5.34 -5.37
C GLU A 285 13.14 4.25 -6.42
N PRO A 286 13.71 4.62 -7.57
CA PRO A 286 13.92 3.68 -8.68
C PRO A 286 15.04 2.67 -8.44
N ASN A 287 15.85 2.86 -7.40
CA ASN A 287 17.04 2.06 -7.13
C ASN A 287 16.83 0.97 -6.06
N ALA A 288 15.69 0.95 -5.37
CA ALA A 288 15.37 -0.12 -4.42
C ALA A 288 15.02 -1.41 -5.17
N VAL A 289 15.53 -2.55 -4.71
CA VAL A 289 15.34 -3.87 -5.34
C VAL A 289 13.85 -4.21 -5.40
N GLU A 290 13.13 -3.98 -4.31
CA GLU A 290 11.70 -4.23 -4.18
C GLU A 290 10.89 -3.41 -5.20
N THR A 291 11.35 -2.19 -5.49
CA THR A 291 10.74 -1.29 -6.47
C THR A 291 11.11 -1.64 -7.91
N GLN A 292 12.28 -2.23 -8.17
CA GLN A 292 12.65 -2.72 -9.51
C GLN A 292 11.79 -3.92 -9.94
N VAL A 293 11.32 -4.74 -9.00
CA VAL A 293 10.33 -5.77 -9.28
C VAL A 293 9.01 -5.15 -9.77
N LEU A 294 8.56 -4.07 -9.12
CA LEU A 294 7.38 -3.32 -9.59
C LEU A 294 7.59 -2.78 -11.00
N GLN A 295 8.79 -2.32 -11.36
CA GLN A 295 9.06 -1.88 -12.73
C GLN A 295 8.82 -3.01 -13.75
N GLY A 296 9.32 -4.23 -13.49
CA GLY A 296 9.07 -5.38 -14.35
C GLY A 296 7.58 -5.74 -14.44
N TRP A 297 6.84 -5.56 -13.34
CA TRP A 297 5.38 -5.72 -13.32
C TRP A 297 4.67 -4.64 -14.15
N LEU A 298 5.03 -3.37 -14.00
CA LEU A 298 4.29 -2.23 -14.54
C LEU A 298 4.52 -2.00 -16.03
N MET A 299 5.70 -2.30 -16.57
CA MET A 299 6.10 -1.90 -17.93
C MET A 299 5.58 -2.80 -19.07
N HIS A 300 4.53 -3.57 -18.81
CA HIS A 300 3.82 -4.33 -19.84
C HIS A 300 2.88 -3.42 -20.64
N ASP A 301 3.07 -3.35 -21.97
CA ASP A 301 2.33 -2.45 -22.86
C ASP A 301 0.80 -2.67 -22.88
N ARG A 302 0.34 -3.91 -22.62
CA ARG A 302 -1.10 -4.25 -22.56
C ARG A 302 -1.85 -3.55 -21.41
N PHE A 303 -1.12 -3.07 -20.39
CA PHE A 303 -1.68 -2.38 -19.22
C PHE A 303 -1.40 -0.87 -19.21
N LEU A 304 -0.90 -0.30 -20.31
CA LEU A 304 -0.68 1.14 -20.41
C LEU A 304 -2.02 1.86 -20.26
N LEU A 305 -2.12 2.83 -19.35
CA LEU A 305 -3.37 3.57 -19.14
C LEU A 305 -3.63 4.53 -20.31
N ARG A 306 -4.48 4.11 -21.26
CA ARG A 306 -4.72 4.86 -22.51
C ARG A 306 -5.92 5.79 -22.46
N GLY A 307 -6.87 5.53 -21.55
CA GLY A 307 -8.11 6.30 -21.39
C GLY A 307 -7.90 7.73 -20.86
N THR A 308 -8.92 8.58 -21.00
CA THR A 308 -8.87 10.01 -20.61
C THR A 308 -8.59 10.23 -19.12
N PHE A 309 -8.99 9.28 -18.25
CA PHE A 309 -8.67 9.35 -16.83
C PHE A 309 -7.22 8.97 -16.54
N GLY A 310 -6.73 7.89 -17.15
CA GLY A 310 -5.46 7.27 -16.78
C GLY A 310 -4.22 7.83 -17.50
N ILE A 311 -4.36 8.32 -18.73
CA ILE A 311 -3.21 8.78 -19.52
C ILE A 311 -2.40 9.92 -18.86
N PRO A 312 -3.00 10.90 -18.14
CA PRO A 312 -2.21 11.93 -17.48
C PRO A 312 -1.32 11.36 -16.37
N TYR A 313 -1.79 10.32 -15.67
CA TYR A 313 -1.02 9.62 -14.63
C TYR A 313 0.11 8.78 -15.21
N GLU A 314 -0.20 7.99 -16.25
CA GLU A 314 0.79 7.18 -16.95
C GLU A 314 1.88 8.06 -17.54
N PHE A 315 1.52 9.19 -18.17
CA PHE A 315 2.50 10.12 -18.71
C PHE A 315 3.32 10.83 -17.63
N LEU A 316 2.71 11.24 -16.51
CA LEU A 316 3.43 11.93 -15.43
C LEU A 316 4.47 11.03 -14.75
N TRP A 317 4.14 9.76 -14.51
CA TRP A 317 4.91 8.90 -13.60
C TRP A 317 5.73 7.82 -14.30
N ALA A 318 5.26 7.27 -15.42
CA ALA A 318 5.94 6.14 -16.03
C ALA A 318 7.31 6.56 -16.57
N ASN A 319 8.31 5.74 -16.26
CA ASN A 319 9.63 5.86 -16.84
C ASN A 319 10.11 4.48 -17.31
N PRO A 320 9.96 4.15 -18.60
CA PRO A 320 10.34 2.85 -19.13
C PRO A 320 11.86 2.62 -19.15
N TYR A 321 12.65 3.65 -18.82
CA TYR A 321 14.12 3.58 -18.83
C TYR A 321 14.71 3.18 -17.47
N HIS A 322 13.89 3.01 -16.43
CA HIS A 322 14.37 2.44 -15.16
C HIS A 322 14.62 0.94 -15.27
N PRO A 323 15.65 0.41 -14.57
CA PRO A 323 15.90 -1.02 -14.54
C PRO A 323 14.73 -1.75 -13.89
N GLY A 324 14.35 -2.89 -14.47
CA GLY A 324 13.29 -3.76 -13.95
C GLY A 324 13.81 -5.17 -13.69
N LEU A 325 13.34 -5.76 -12.60
CA LEU A 325 13.53 -7.18 -12.30
C LEU A 325 12.26 -7.94 -12.66
N SER A 326 12.42 -9.21 -13.06
CA SER A 326 11.28 -10.07 -13.33
C SER A 326 10.52 -10.37 -12.04
N TYR A 327 9.20 -10.14 -12.04
CA TYR A 327 8.34 -10.48 -10.91
C TYR A 327 8.13 -11.98 -10.74
N TYR A 328 8.52 -12.81 -11.72
CA TYR A 328 8.53 -14.27 -11.57
C TYR A 328 9.49 -14.77 -10.48
N HIS A 329 10.43 -13.92 -10.02
CA HIS A 329 11.30 -14.23 -8.88
C HIS A 329 10.70 -13.86 -7.52
N VAL A 330 9.52 -13.22 -7.49
CA VAL A 330 8.82 -12.93 -6.25
C VAL A 330 8.22 -14.22 -5.70
N PRO A 331 8.38 -14.52 -4.41
CA PRO A 331 7.75 -15.68 -3.78
C PRO A 331 6.23 -15.70 -4.02
N LEU A 332 5.71 -16.90 -4.25
CA LEU A 332 4.27 -17.13 -4.45
C LEU A 332 3.47 -17.02 -3.14
N ILE A 333 4.17 -16.95 -2.00
CA ILE A 333 3.59 -16.74 -0.67
C ILE A 333 4.15 -15.42 -0.11
N LEU A 334 3.26 -14.51 0.25
CA LEU A 334 3.58 -13.31 1.01
C LEU A 334 2.82 -13.34 2.34
N HIS A 335 3.53 -13.53 3.44
CA HIS A 335 2.98 -13.48 4.81
C HIS A 335 3.45 -12.21 5.53
N ASP A 336 2.62 -11.17 5.53
CA ASP A 336 2.84 -9.94 6.29
C ASP A 336 2.29 -10.11 7.71
N ARG A 337 3.16 -10.60 8.61
CA ARG A 337 2.85 -10.81 10.02
C ARG A 337 2.46 -9.53 10.75
N LEU A 338 3.03 -8.39 10.35
CA LEU A 338 2.82 -7.15 11.09
C LEU A 338 1.39 -6.66 10.92
N HIS A 339 0.84 -6.76 9.71
CA HIS A 339 -0.54 -6.35 9.41
C HIS A 339 -1.53 -7.51 9.34
N GLY A 340 -1.05 -8.75 9.56
CA GLY A 340 -1.91 -9.92 9.58
C GLY A 340 -2.49 -10.26 8.22
N ARG A 341 -1.67 -10.18 7.17
CA ARG A 341 -2.08 -10.44 5.79
C ARG A 341 -1.36 -11.65 5.23
N LEU A 342 -2.06 -12.43 4.42
CA LEU A 342 -1.51 -13.57 3.71
C LEU A 342 -1.98 -13.55 2.26
N PHE A 343 -1.05 -13.63 1.33
CA PHE A 343 -1.34 -13.84 -0.09
C PHE A 343 -0.62 -15.10 -0.55
N VAL A 344 -1.34 -15.99 -1.20
CA VAL A 344 -0.81 -17.24 -1.76
C VAL A 344 -1.27 -17.35 -3.20
N ARG A 345 -0.34 -17.74 -4.09
CA ARG A 345 -0.59 -17.93 -5.52
C ARG A 345 -0.07 -19.29 -5.96
N SER A 346 -0.69 -19.90 -6.96
CA SER A 346 -0.14 -21.11 -7.60
C SER A 346 0.93 -20.78 -8.66
N SER A 347 0.81 -19.62 -9.32
CA SER A 347 1.84 -19.09 -10.23
C SER A 347 1.63 -17.58 -10.44
N TRP A 348 2.48 -16.98 -11.28
CA TRP A 348 2.36 -15.59 -11.74
C TRP A 348 1.52 -15.45 -13.02
N ASP A 349 0.96 -16.55 -13.54
CA ASP A 349 0.16 -16.54 -14.77
C ASP A 349 -1.28 -16.07 -14.53
N ASP A 350 -1.95 -15.64 -15.60
CA ASP A 350 -3.30 -15.07 -15.55
C ASP A 350 -4.36 -16.11 -15.11
N SER A 351 -4.06 -17.41 -15.19
CA SER A 351 -4.93 -18.53 -14.76
C SER A 351 -4.65 -19.04 -13.34
N ALA A 352 -3.74 -18.40 -12.60
CA ALA A 352 -3.35 -18.88 -11.27
C ALA A 352 -4.54 -18.92 -10.30
N THR A 353 -4.54 -19.91 -9.40
CA THR A 353 -5.36 -19.84 -8.18
C THR A 353 -4.68 -18.86 -7.23
N TRP A 354 -5.47 -17.99 -6.61
CA TRP A 354 -4.98 -17.00 -5.65
C TRP A 354 -5.85 -17.02 -4.39
N LEU A 355 -5.22 -16.96 -3.23
CA LEU A 355 -5.88 -16.80 -1.94
C LEU A 355 -5.33 -15.55 -1.28
N GLY A 356 -6.21 -14.66 -0.84
CA GLY A 356 -5.88 -13.46 -0.11
C GLY A 356 -6.63 -13.39 1.20
N TYR A 357 -5.91 -13.22 2.30
CA TYR A 357 -6.47 -12.83 3.59
C TYR A 357 -5.92 -11.46 3.96
N PHE A 358 -6.77 -10.44 3.95
CA PHE A 358 -6.37 -9.07 4.22
C PHE A 358 -7.54 -8.28 4.81
N ASP A 359 -7.21 -7.36 5.72
CA ASP A 359 -8.18 -6.47 6.36
C ASP A 359 -9.39 -7.20 6.98
N GLY A 360 -9.18 -8.46 7.41
CA GLY A 360 -10.17 -9.32 8.04
C GLY A 360 -11.04 -10.15 7.08
N GLU A 361 -10.83 -10.01 5.77
CA GLU A 361 -11.57 -10.75 4.74
C GLU A 361 -10.69 -11.83 4.10
N LEU A 362 -11.27 -13.01 3.87
CA LEU A 362 -10.65 -14.10 3.14
C LEU A 362 -11.31 -14.23 1.77
N GLN A 363 -10.49 -14.26 0.74
CA GLN A 363 -10.92 -14.38 -0.65
C GLN A 363 -10.16 -15.50 -1.34
N LEU A 364 -10.87 -16.26 -2.17
CA LEU A 364 -10.31 -17.24 -3.09
C LEU A 364 -10.66 -16.80 -4.52
N PHE A 365 -9.65 -16.65 -5.35
CA PHE A 365 -9.78 -16.44 -6.79
C PHE A 365 -9.42 -17.73 -7.52
N ARG A 366 -10.35 -18.25 -8.32
CA ARG A 366 -10.17 -19.44 -9.15
C ARG A 366 -11.10 -19.35 -10.36
N ASP A 367 -10.62 -19.82 -11.52
CA ASP A 367 -11.39 -19.87 -12.76
C ASP A 367 -12.02 -18.52 -13.15
N GLY A 368 -11.28 -17.42 -12.93
CA GLY A 368 -11.74 -16.07 -13.27
C GLY A 368 -12.67 -15.42 -12.25
N MET A 369 -13.02 -16.09 -11.15
CA MET A 369 -14.02 -15.62 -10.18
C MET A 369 -13.46 -15.46 -8.77
N VAL A 370 -13.90 -14.39 -8.09
CA VAL A 370 -13.63 -14.14 -6.67
C VAL A 370 -14.75 -14.73 -5.83
N THR A 371 -14.38 -15.51 -4.81
CA THR A 371 -15.29 -15.99 -3.76
C THR A 371 -14.84 -15.47 -2.41
N VAL A 372 -15.71 -14.76 -1.71
CA VAL A 372 -15.46 -14.38 -0.30
C VAL A 372 -15.81 -15.55 0.59
N LEU A 373 -14.86 -15.94 1.44
CA LEU A 373 -14.97 -17.06 2.35
C LEU A 373 -15.02 -16.56 3.80
N SER A 374 -15.75 -17.26 4.66
CA SER A 374 -15.65 -17.04 6.11
C SER A 374 -14.67 -18.04 6.71
N PRO A 375 -13.55 -17.61 7.30
CA PRO A 375 -12.62 -18.52 7.99
C PRO A 375 -13.29 -19.33 9.11
N GLN A 376 -14.43 -18.88 9.63
CA GLN A 376 -15.18 -19.58 10.67
C GLN A 376 -16.15 -20.63 10.11
N LEU A 377 -16.57 -20.50 8.84
CA LEU A 377 -17.54 -21.40 8.22
C LEU A 377 -16.91 -22.33 7.16
N THR A 378 -15.73 -21.99 6.64
CA THR A 378 -15.04 -22.82 5.65
C THR A 378 -14.65 -24.17 6.27
N SER A 379 -15.06 -25.25 5.63
CA SER A 379 -14.76 -26.63 6.02
C SER A 379 -13.60 -27.19 5.20
N GLY A 380 -12.64 -27.84 5.87
CA GLY A 380 -11.51 -28.50 5.22
C GLY A 380 -10.39 -27.53 4.79
N PRO A 381 -9.20 -28.06 4.46
CA PRO A 381 -8.07 -27.24 4.00
C PRO A 381 -8.26 -26.75 2.57
N ILE A 382 -7.67 -25.60 2.25
CA ILE A 382 -7.44 -25.14 0.88
C ILE A 382 -5.99 -25.41 0.54
N ALA A 383 -5.74 -26.33 -0.39
CA ALA A 383 -4.42 -26.53 -0.98
C ALA A 383 -4.25 -25.60 -2.19
N LEU A 384 -3.21 -24.79 -2.15
CA LEU A 384 -2.58 -24.13 -3.30
C LEU A 384 -1.19 -24.79 -3.43
N ASP A 385 -0.68 -25.07 -4.62
CA ASP A 385 0.50 -25.93 -4.80
C ASP A 385 1.72 -25.60 -3.90
N GLU A 386 1.85 -24.33 -3.48
CA GLU A 386 2.90 -23.83 -2.59
C GLU A 386 2.52 -23.84 -1.09
N ALA A 387 1.23 -23.86 -0.76
CA ALA A 387 0.76 -23.82 0.62
C ALA A 387 -0.59 -24.50 0.88
N VAL A 388 -0.72 -25.11 2.05
CA VAL A 388 -1.98 -25.65 2.58
C VAL A 388 -2.51 -24.74 3.69
N VAL A 389 -3.73 -24.25 3.52
CA VAL A 389 -4.39 -23.31 4.45
C VAL A 389 -5.53 -24.00 5.19
N PHE A 390 -5.41 -24.08 6.50
CA PHE A 390 -6.43 -24.59 7.44
C PHE A 390 -7.19 -23.45 8.12
N PHE A 391 -8.34 -23.78 8.71
CA PHE A 391 -9.22 -22.82 9.37
C PHE A 391 -9.46 -23.17 10.83
N GLY A 392 -8.93 -22.35 11.74
CA GLY A 392 -8.93 -22.58 13.18
C GLY A 392 -10.31 -22.45 13.85
N GLY A 393 -11.33 -21.97 13.13
CA GLY A 393 -12.73 -22.00 13.58
C GLY A 393 -13.31 -23.42 13.61
N ASN A 394 -12.99 -24.23 12.60
CA ASN A 394 -13.60 -25.55 12.39
C ASN A 394 -12.63 -26.71 12.57
N SER A 395 -11.32 -26.48 12.40
CA SER A 395 -10.31 -27.53 12.44
C SER A 395 -9.10 -27.10 13.28
N ARG A 396 -9.18 -27.36 14.58
CA ARG A 396 -8.04 -27.25 15.53
C ARG A 396 -7.33 -28.58 15.77
N LYS A 397 -7.80 -29.65 15.14
CA LYS A 397 -7.18 -30.95 15.11
C LYS A 397 -7.29 -31.50 13.70
N PHE A 398 -6.17 -31.75 13.04
CA PHE A 398 -6.16 -32.26 11.67
C PHE A 398 -4.96 -33.18 11.45
N ARG A 399 -5.02 -33.97 10.39
CA ARG A 399 -3.88 -34.70 9.84
C ARG A 399 -3.58 -34.14 8.46
N VAL A 400 -2.30 -34.08 8.11
CA VAL A 400 -1.86 -33.55 6.82
C VAL A 400 -0.65 -34.32 6.33
N LEU A 401 -0.70 -34.69 5.06
CA LEU A 401 0.42 -35.22 4.30
C LEU A 401 0.83 -34.16 3.28
N LEU A 402 1.97 -33.51 3.50
CA LEU A 402 2.53 -32.55 2.56
C LEU A 402 3.25 -33.30 1.44
N LYS A 403 3.06 -32.85 0.19
CA LYS A 403 3.66 -33.48 -0.99
C LYS A 403 5.16 -33.22 -1.07
N ASP A 404 5.54 -31.96 -0.86
CA ASP A 404 6.91 -31.47 -0.78
C ASP A 404 6.98 -30.41 0.34
N ASP A 405 7.73 -29.32 0.17
CA ASP A 405 7.99 -28.26 1.15
C ASP A 405 6.87 -27.21 1.23
N GLU A 406 5.62 -27.63 1.00
CA GLU A 406 4.42 -26.79 1.08
C GLU A 406 4.36 -26.06 2.44
N ALA A 407 4.16 -24.74 2.40
CA ALA A 407 3.95 -23.97 3.61
C ALA A 407 2.58 -24.27 4.22
N VAL A 408 2.48 -24.29 5.55
CA VAL A 408 1.20 -24.56 6.22
C VAL A 408 0.77 -23.36 7.05
N PHE A 409 -0.46 -22.90 6.84
CA PHE A 409 -1.05 -21.79 7.58
C PHE A 409 -2.36 -22.19 8.23
N VAL A 410 -2.64 -21.63 9.41
CA VAL A 410 -3.95 -21.71 10.05
C VAL A 410 -4.52 -20.30 10.19
N LEU A 411 -5.66 -20.05 9.54
CA LEU A 411 -6.36 -18.77 9.56
C LEU A 411 -7.56 -18.79 10.51
N GLY A 412 -8.04 -17.60 10.88
CA GLY A 412 -9.25 -17.45 11.69
C GLY A 412 -9.06 -17.76 13.18
N LEU A 413 -7.82 -17.77 13.68
CA LEU A 413 -7.53 -17.81 15.11
C LEU A 413 -7.65 -16.40 15.72
N LYS A 414 -7.62 -16.30 17.05
CA LYS A 414 -7.62 -15.00 17.73
C LYS A 414 -6.31 -14.27 17.40
N PRO A 415 -6.33 -12.97 17.05
CA PRO A 415 -5.11 -12.19 16.81
C PRO A 415 -4.20 -12.09 18.04
N ASN A 416 -2.88 -12.12 17.81
CA ASN A 416 -1.85 -11.97 18.84
C ASN A 416 -1.96 -12.91 20.05
N GLN A 417 -2.66 -14.04 19.88
CA GLN A 417 -2.98 -15.01 20.94
C GLN A 417 -1.96 -16.14 20.96
N LYS A 418 -1.65 -16.62 22.17
CA LYS A 418 -0.81 -17.80 22.39
C LYS A 418 -1.62 -19.08 22.27
N TYR A 419 -1.04 -20.08 21.62
CA TYR A 419 -1.60 -21.41 21.42
C TYR A 419 -0.54 -22.47 21.74
N ASP A 420 -0.96 -23.55 22.38
CA ASP A 420 -0.17 -24.77 22.52
C ASP A 420 -0.34 -25.58 21.23
N LEU A 421 0.79 -25.90 20.60
CA LEU A 421 0.89 -26.64 19.36
C LEU A 421 1.47 -28.01 19.65
N GLU A 422 0.65 -29.04 19.44
CA GLU A 422 1.00 -30.46 19.56
C GLU A 422 1.07 -31.02 18.14
N ILE A 423 2.27 -31.47 17.74
CA ILE A 423 2.55 -32.10 16.44
C ILE A 423 3.03 -33.52 16.76
N ASP A 424 2.54 -34.52 16.02
CA ASP A 424 2.94 -35.92 16.23
C ASP A 424 4.48 -36.03 16.27
N ASP A 425 5.01 -36.76 17.27
CA ASP A 425 6.43 -36.99 17.52
C ASP A 425 7.29 -35.73 17.84
N GLU A 426 6.68 -34.57 18.07
CA GLU A 426 7.34 -33.36 18.57
C GLU A 426 6.89 -33.00 19.99
N GLU A 427 7.74 -32.29 20.73
CA GLU A 427 7.34 -31.70 22.01
C GLU A 427 6.29 -30.60 21.82
N ILE A 428 5.31 -30.53 22.72
CA ILE A 428 4.33 -29.43 22.73
C ILE A 428 5.08 -28.11 22.88
N ARG A 429 4.83 -27.19 21.95
CA ARG A 429 5.45 -25.86 21.96
C ARG A 429 4.39 -24.77 21.94
N GLU A 430 4.70 -23.65 22.57
CA GLU A 430 3.85 -22.46 22.48
C GLU A 430 4.15 -21.73 21.16
N ALA A 431 3.10 -21.36 20.43
CA ALA A 431 3.17 -20.51 19.25
C ALA A 431 2.19 -19.34 19.36
N ARG A 432 2.51 -18.22 18.73
CA ARG A 432 1.69 -17.01 18.76
C ARG A 432 1.18 -16.68 17.37
N THR A 433 -0.11 -16.38 17.25
CA THR A 433 -0.71 -15.85 16.02
C THR A 433 -0.30 -14.40 15.81
N ASP A 434 -0.32 -13.96 14.56
CA ASP A 434 -0.03 -12.58 14.20
C ASP A 434 -1.22 -11.63 14.39
N ALA A 435 -1.11 -10.39 13.90
CA ALA A 435 -2.15 -9.36 14.02
C ALA A 435 -3.46 -9.72 13.29
N GLY A 436 -3.44 -10.68 12.36
CA GLY A 436 -4.59 -11.15 11.61
C GLY A 436 -5.18 -12.45 12.14
N GLY A 437 -4.56 -13.05 13.18
CA GLY A 437 -4.95 -14.36 13.66
C GLY A 437 -4.43 -15.50 12.79
N ILE A 438 -3.29 -15.29 12.12
CA ILE A 438 -2.63 -16.29 11.27
C ILE A 438 -1.54 -16.99 12.07
N LEU A 439 -1.51 -18.32 12.00
CA LEU A 439 -0.46 -19.15 12.57
C LEU A 439 0.27 -19.92 11.46
N PRO A 440 1.53 -19.57 11.12
CA PRO A 440 2.35 -20.38 10.23
C PRO A 440 2.87 -21.61 10.99
N LEU A 441 2.79 -22.77 10.35
CA LEU A 441 3.28 -24.04 10.87
C LEU A 441 4.46 -24.53 10.03
N ARG A 442 5.43 -25.17 10.69
CA ARG A 442 6.50 -25.91 10.04
C ARG A 442 6.25 -27.37 10.32
N LEU A 443 5.95 -28.14 9.26
CA LEU A 443 5.66 -29.57 9.34
C LEU A 443 6.61 -30.31 8.38
N PRO A 444 7.00 -31.56 8.68
CA PRO A 444 7.88 -32.32 7.80
C PRO A 444 7.14 -32.75 6.51
N PRO A 445 7.82 -32.72 5.35
CA PRO A 445 7.24 -33.16 4.09
C PRO A 445 7.12 -34.69 4.04
N LYS A 446 6.19 -35.21 3.22
CA LYS A 446 6.05 -36.65 2.89
C LYS A 446 5.74 -37.57 4.07
N ILE A 447 5.37 -37.01 5.21
CA ILE A 447 4.94 -37.74 6.41
C ILE A 447 3.52 -37.27 6.74
N ASP A 448 2.63 -38.22 7.05
CA ASP A 448 1.29 -37.88 7.52
C ASP A 448 1.35 -37.55 9.01
N VAL A 449 1.21 -36.26 9.33
CA VAL A 449 1.41 -35.72 10.68
C VAL A 449 0.10 -35.20 11.24
N GLY A 450 -0.22 -35.62 12.46
CA GLY A 450 -1.28 -35.05 13.28
C GLY A 450 -0.85 -33.73 13.91
N VAL A 451 -1.76 -32.74 13.84
CA VAL A 451 -1.58 -31.42 14.45
C VAL A 451 -2.78 -31.11 15.32
N ARG A 452 -2.53 -30.57 16.52
CA ARG A 452 -3.55 -30.10 17.44
C ARG A 452 -3.17 -28.75 18.04
N ILE A 453 -4.13 -27.83 18.03
CA ILE A 453 -3.95 -26.43 18.42
C ILE A 453 -4.91 -26.11 19.56
N LYS A 454 -4.39 -25.74 20.73
CA LYS A 454 -5.18 -25.37 21.91
C LYS A 454 -4.84 -23.95 22.34
N GLU A 455 -5.83 -23.18 22.78
CA GLU A 455 -5.56 -21.85 23.32
C GLU A 455 -4.78 -22.00 24.63
N ALA A 456 -3.59 -21.39 24.72
CA ALA A 456 -2.72 -21.53 25.88
C ALA A 456 -3.41 -20.93 27.11
N GLY A 457 -3.47 -21.70 28.20
CA GLY A 457 -4.15 -21.30 29.45
C GLY A 457 -5.66 -21.53 29.49
N ALA A 458 -6.26 -22.14 28.47
CA ALA A 458 -7.65 -22.63 28.56
C ALA A 458 -7.68 -23.89 29.46
N PRO A 459 -8.64 -24.01 30.41
CA PRO A 459 -8.77 -25.22 31.22
C PRO A 459 -9.03 -26.41 30.31
N ALA A 460 -8.29 -27.51 30.53
CA ALA A 460 -8.48 -28.75 29.79
C ALA A 460 -9.92 -29.23 29.98
N ALA A 461 -10.73 -29.16 28.93
CA ALA A 461 -12.06 -29.75 28.93
C ALA A 461 -11.91 -31.25 29.24
N ALA A 462 -12.54 -31.69 30.31
CA ALA A 462 -12.51 -33.06 30.80
C ALA A 462 -12.85 -34.02 29.65
N SER A 463 -11.94 -34.94 29.38
CA SER A 463 -12.15 -36.05 28.45
C SER A 463 -13.34 -36.90 28.92
N ASP A 464 -14.27 -37.15 28.00
CA ASP A 464 -15.39 -38.09 28.15
C ASP A 464 -14.96 -39.39 28.84
N ALA A 465 -15.40 -39.56 30.08
CA ALA A 465 -15.35 -40.81 30.80
C ALA A 465 -16.70 -41.53 30.63
N ARG A 466 -16.66 -42.58 29.80
CA ARG A 466 -17.46 -43.82 29.84
C ARG A 466 -18.81 -43.76 30.57
N ALA A 467 -19.89 -43.88 29.79
CA ALA A 467 -21.16 -44.41 30.28
C ALA A 467 -21.25 -45.90 29.91
N ASP A 468 -21.01 -46.77 30.90
CA ASP A 468 -21.50 -48.16 30.85
C ASP A 468 -23.00 -48.15 31.21
N PRO A 469 -23.87 -48.87 30.48
CA PRO A 469 -25.28 -48.94 30.81
C PRO A 469 -25.53 -50.01 31.88
N VAL A 470 -25.91 -49.57 33.09
CA VAL A 470 -26.55 -50.42 34.09
C VAL A 470 -28.05 -50.40 33.80
N THR A 471 -28.58 -51.48 33.23
CA THR A 471 -30.01 -51.79 33.25
C THR A 471 -30.27 -52.79 34.36
N ASP A 472 -30.96 -52.36 35.41
CA ASP A 472 -31.59 -53.23 36.40
C ASP A 472 -33.13 -53.16 36.24
N PRO A 473 -33.88 -54.23 36.58
CA PRO A 473 -35.21 -54.50 36.05
C PRO A 473 -36.37 -54.15 37.02
N ALA A 474 -37.58 -54.40 36.52
CA ALA A 474 -38.86 -54.64 37.23
C ALA A 474 -39.77 -53.40 37.42
N VAL A 475 -40.97 -53.35 36.85
CA VAL A 475 -42.26 -54.06 37.11
C VAL A 475 -43.28 -53.05 37.65
N ASN A 476 -44.36 -52.82 36.89
CA ASN A 476 -45.76 -52.75 37.38
C ASN A 476 -46.70 -52.58 36.16
N GLN A 477 -47.42 -53.62 35.75
CA GLN A 477 -48.78 -53.99 36.19
C GLN A 477 -49.88 -52.97 35.84
N GLN A 478 -50.54 -53.30 34.72
CA GLN A 478 -51.96 -53.21 34.30
C GLN A 478 -52.95 -52.18 34.90
N PRO A 479 -53.87 -51.64 34.06
CA PRO A 479 -55.07 -50.93 34.50
C PRO A 479 -56.30 -51.85 34.55
N GLY A 480 -57.27 -51.52 35.42
CA GLY A 480 -58.57 -52.18 35.43
C GLY A 480 -59.63 -51.46 36.28
N ARG A 481 -60.57 -50.82 35.56
CA ARG A 481 -61.84 -50.18 35.95
C ARG A 481 -61.83 -48.72 36.37
#